data_AF-A0A7K3DGX4-F1
#
_entry.id   AF-A0A7K3DGX4-F1
#
_cell.length_a   1.000
_cell.length_b   1.000
_cell.length_c   1.000
_cell.angle_alpha   90.00
_cell.angle_beta   90.00
_cell.angle_gamma   90.00
#
_symmetry.space_group_name_H-M   'P 1'
#
loop_
_entity.id
_entity.type
_entity.pdbx_description
1 polymer ?
#
loop_
_entity_poly.entity_id
_entity_poly.type
_entity_poly.pdbx_seq_one_letter_code
_entity_poly.pdbx_strand_id
1 'polypeptide(L)'
;MTQSEHETRTVLVTGATGRTGSRVAAAARAAGLTVRAASRSGAVPFDWADPGTWDAALAGADGAYLAYPSDIGAPDAEAAVGTLARRAMELGVRRTVLLSARGEDQARPAEEALAAAGGDWTVLRCAWFHQNFSEGPLREQVSGPELVFAAPPELREPFLDVRDIADVTVAVLDAPDGRYAGRTLDLTGPELLTWG
;
A
#
# COMPACT_ATOMS: atom_id res chain seq x y z
N MET A 1 -19.82 16.51 28.99
CA MET A 1 -18.94 15.39 28.66
C MET A 1 -18.48 15.64 27.24
N THR A 2 -17.24 16.08 27.08
CA THR A 2 -16.65 16.62 25.86
C THR A 2 -16.62 15.56 24.75
N GLN A 3 -17.45 15.73 23.72
CA GLN A 3 -17.16 15.10 22.42
C GLN A 3 -15.83 15.68 21.96
N SER A 4 -14.80 14.84 21.91
CA SER A 4 -13.61 15.15 21.13
C SER A 4 -14.05 15.25 19.69
N GLU A 5 -14.05 16.44 19.11
CA GLU A 5 -14.13 16.63 17.67
C GLU A 5 -12.93 15.89 17.06
N HIS A 6 -13.14 14.66 16.58
CA HIS A 6 -12.17 14.03 15.70
C HIS A 6 -12.20 14.84 14.41
N GLU A 7 -11.24 15.75 14.22
CA GLU A 7 -10.99 16.35 12.91
C GLU A 7 -10.91 15.21 11.88
N THR A 8 -11.77 15.27 10.87
CA THR A 8 -11.84 14.25 9.84
C THR A 8 -10.55 14.25 9.04
N ARG A 9 -9.72 13.21 9.22
CA ARG A 9 -8.45 13.09 8.51
C ARG A 9 -8.67 12.84 7.03
N THR A 10 -7.89 13.51 6.20
CA THR A 10 -7.83 13.30 4.75
C THR A 10 -6.67 12.36 4.41
N VAL A 11 -6.97 11.26 3.73
CA VAL A 11 -5.95 10.30 3.28
C VAL A 11 -5.87 10.24 1.77
N LEU A 12 -4.66 10.37 1.23
CA LEU A 12 -4.36 10.09 -0.17
C LEU A 12 -4.21 8.58 -0.37
N VAL A 13 -4.87 8.03 -1.38
CA VAL A 13 -4.70 6.63 -1.79
C VAL A 13 -4.20 6.61 -3.21
N THR A 14 -2.92 6.30 -3.41
CA THR A 14 -2.36 6.09 -4.76
C THR A 14 -2.84 4.77 -5.34
N GLY A 15 -2.92 4.69 -6.67
CA GLY A 15 -3.41 3.49 -7.35
C GLY A 15 -4.85 3.14 -6.95
N ALA A 16 -5.70 4.14 -6.67
CA ALA A 16 -7.04 3.94 -6.11
C ALA A 16 -8.00 3.14 -7.00
N THR A 17 -7.69 2.96 -8.29
CA THR A 17 -8.43 2.09 -9.22
C THR A 17 -7.85 0.68 -9.31
N GLY A 18 -6.72 0.42 -8.67
CA GLY A 18 -6.03 -0.87 -8.65
C GLY A 18 -6.57 -1.83 -7.58
N ARG A 19 -6.03 -3.05 -7.57
CA ARG A 19 -6.49 -4.16 -6.71
C ARG A 19 -6.47 -3.82 -5.22
N THR A 20 -5.37 -3.25 -4.74
CA THR A 20 -5.16 -2.88 -3.34
C THR A 20 -5.74 -1.50 -3.03
N GLY A 21 -5.40 -0.49 -3.84
CA GLY A 21 -5.84 0.89 -3.63
C GLY A 21 -7.36 1.06 -3.61
N SER A 22 -8.12 0.33 -4.44
CA SER A 22 -9.59 0.41 -4.43
C SER A 22 -10.19 -0.08 -3.10
N ARG A 23 -9.64 -1.16 -2.54
CA ARG A 23 -10.07 -1.71 -1.24
C ARG A 23 -9.63 -0.81 -0.07
N VAL A 24 -8.42 -0.28 -0.10
CA VAL A 24 -7.95 0.74 0.86
C VAL A 24 -8.88 1.96 0.83
N ALA A 25 -9.20 2.49 -0.36
CA ALA A 25 -10.06 3.64 -0.51
C ALA A 25 -11.50 3.37 -0.03
N ALA A 26 -12.02 2.14 -0.22
CA ALA A 26 -13.33 1.76 0.29
C ALA A 26 -13.33 1.63 1.82
N ALA A 27 -12.35 0.92 2.39
CA ALA A 27 -12.20 0.72 3.82
C ALA A 27 -11.99 2.05 4.57
N ALA A 28 -11.15 2.94 4.03
CA ALA A 28 -10.91 4.26 4.61
C ALA A 28 -12.19 5.13 4.65
N ARG A 29 -13.02 5.10 3.59
CA ARG A 29 -14.33 5.78 3.60
C ARG A 29 -15.27 5.17 4.63
N ALA A 30 -15.31 3.84 4.74
CA ALA A 30 -16.15 3.15 5.71
C ALA A 30 -15.75 3.46 7.17
N ALA A 31 -14.46 3.72 7.41
CA ALA A 31 -13.93 4.18 8.70
C ALA A 31 -14.15 5.68 8.96
N GLY A 32 -14.80 6.41 8.05
CA GLY A 32 -15.10 7.83 8.22
C GLY A 32 -13.95 8.78 7.84
N LEU A 33 -12.90 8.30 7.18
CA LEU A 33 -11.82 9.14 6.65
C LEU A 33 -12.25 9.84 5.36
N THR A 34 -11.81 11.08 5.15
CA THR A 34 -11.93 11.74 3.85
C THR A 34 -10.92 11.12 2.89
N VAL A 35 -11.39 10.46 1.83
CA VAL A 35 -10.50 9.76 0.89
C VAL A 35 -10.27 10.56 -0.37
N ARG A 36 -9.01 10.88 -0.60
CA ARG A 36 -8.51 11.40 -1.87
C ARG A 36 -8.00 10.24 -2.72
N ALA A 37 -8.87 9.73 -3.58
CA ALA A 37 -8.57 8.60 -4.45
C ALA A 37 -7.78 9.05 -5.70
N ALA A 38 -6.49 8.78 -5.72
CA ALA A 38 -5.56 9.22 -6.76
C ALA A 38 -5.27 8.12 -7.80
N SER A 39 -5.38 8.49 -9.07
CA SER A 39 -5.04 7.63 -10.21
C SER A 39 -4.80 8.47 -11.47
N ARG A 40 -4.16 7.86 -12.48
CA ARG A 40 -3.84 8.55 -13.75
C ARG A 40 -5.06 9.07 -14.50
N SER A 41 -6.20 8.40 -14.38
CA SER A 41 -7.46 8.73 -15.07
C SER A 41 -8.58 9.17 -14.11
N GLY A 42 -8.25 9.39 -12.84
CA GLY A 42 -9.22 9.73 -11.81
C GLY A 42 -9.48 11.23 -11.69
N ALA A 43 -10.44 11.60 -10.83
CA ALA A 43 -10.73 12.99 -10.49
C ALA A 43 -9.57 13.69 -9.76
N VAL A 44 -8.69 12.92 -9.11
CA VAL A 44 -7.42 13.40 -8.55
C VAL A 44 -6.30 12.79 -9.39
N PRO A 45 -5.76 13.54 -10.36
CA PRO A 45 -4.67 13.06 -11.21
C PRO A 45 -3.44 12.74 -10.36
N PHE A 46 -2.84 11.59 -10.62
CA PHE A 46 -1.57 11.20 -10.02
C PHE A 46 -0.88 10.17 -10.91
N ASP A 47 0.37 10.46 -11.26
CA ASP A 47 1.26 9.55 -11.96
C ASP A 47 2.63 9.53 -11.28
N TRP A 48 3.12 8.34 -10.93
CA TRP A 48 4.46 8.16 -10.37
C TRP A 48 5.57 8.62 -11.33
N ALA A 49 5.32 8.66 -12.64
CA ALA A 49 6.28 9.14 -13.63
C ALA A 49 6.18 10.64 -13.92
N ASP A 50 5.15 11.34 -13.41
CA ASP A 50 4.95 12.78 -13.61
C ASP A 50 4.86 13.53 -12.27
N PRO A 51 5.99 14.04 -11.74
CA PRO A 51 6.03 14.82 -10.52
C PRO A 51 5.12 16.06 -10.54
N GLY A 52 4.78 16.59 -11.72
CA GLY A 52 3.87 17.73 -11.84
C GLY A 52 2.45 17.44 -11.33
N THR A 53 2.10 16.17 -11.16
CA THR A 53 0.80 15.74 -10.62
C THR A 53 0.77 15.58 -9.10
N TRP A 54 1.92 15.53 -8.43
CA TRP A 54 2.00 15.09 -7.04
C TRP A 54 1.48 16.11 -6.05
N ASP A 55 1.85 17.39 -6.22
CA ASP A 55 1.57 18.42 -5.23
C ASP A 55 0.08 18.62 -5.01
N ALA A 56 -0.69 18.72 -6.10
CA ALA A 56 -2.13 18.86 -6.04
C ALA A 56 -2.80 17.64 -5.38
N ALA A 57 -2.25 16.44 -5.57
CA ALA A 57 -2.73 15.23 -4.92
C ALA A 57 -2.37 15.18 -3.43
N LEU A 58 -1.21 15.69 -3.03
CA LEU A 58 -0.71 15.62 -1.64
C LEU A 58 -1.21 16.76 -0.75
N ALA A 59 -1.44 17.95 -1.31
CA ALA A 59 -1.75 19.16 -0.54
C ALA A 59 -2.95 18.98 0.42
N GLY A 60 -2.71 19.21 1.72
CA GLY A 60 -3.75 19.09 2.76
C GLY A 60 -4.21 17.66 3.05
N ALA A 61 -3.46 16.63 2.64
CA ALA A 61 -3.66 15.28 3.16
C ALA A 61 -2.88 15.10 4.48
N ASP A 62 -3.47 14.38 5.43
CA ASP A 62 -2.85 14.03 6.71
C ASP A 62 -1.98 12.77 6.60
N GLY A 63 -2.38 11.86 5.72
CA GLY A 63 -1.64 10.62 5.46
C GLY A 63 -1.78 10.13 4.02
N ALA A 64 -0.92 9.21 3.61
CA ALA A 64 -0.89 8.64 2.27
C ALA A 64 -0.62 7.14 2.28
N TYR A 65 -1.38 6.40 1.48
CA TYR A 65 -1.09 5.03 1.08
C TYR A 65 -0.38 5.03 -0.28
N LEU A 66 0.81 4.44 -0.30
CA LEU A 66 1.72 4.40 -1.43
C LEU A 66 1.75 2.96 -1.99
N ALA A 67 1.13 2.78 -3.16
CA ALA A 67 1.24 1.58 -3.96
C ALA A 67 2.00 1.94 -5.23
N TYR A 68 3.28 1.58 -5.27
CA TYR A 68 4.10 1.69 -6.47
C TYR A 68 3.50 0.76 -7.55
N PRO A 69 3.36 1.21 -8.82
CA PRO A 69 2.45 0.57 -9.78
C PRO A 69 3.05 -0.67 -10.46
N SER A 70 4.38 -0.73 -10.55
CA SER A 70 5.15 -1.88 -10.99
C SER A 70 5.59 -2.69 -9.77
N ASP A 71 6.67 -3.45 -9.91
CA ASP A 71 7.29 -4.19 -8.83
C ASP A 71 8.03 -3.24 -7.87
N ILE A 72 7.85 -3.40 -6.56
CA ILE A 72 8.51 -2.55 -5.55
C ILE A 72 10.01 -2.83 -5.46
N GLY A 73 10.48 -3.97 -5.95
CA GLY A 73 11.89 -4.30 -6.13
C GLY A 73 12.48 -3.83 -7.46
N ALA A 74 11.74 -3.07 -8.27
CA ALA A 74 12.25 -2.49 -9.51
C ALA A 74 13.36 -1.46 -9.24
N PRO A 75 14.38 -1.34 -10.12
CA PRO A 75 15.52 -0.43 -9.90
C PRO A 75 15.16 1.04 -9.68
N ASP A 76 14.02 1.50 -10.21
CA ASP A 76 13.53 2.86 -10.11
C ASP A 76 12.61 3.12 -8.89
N ALA A 77 12.18 2.06 -8.19
CA ALA A 77 11.28 2.16 -7.04
C ALA A 77 11.90 2.95 -5.89
N GLU A 78 13.19 2.75 -5.59
CA GLU A 78 13.91 3.47 -4.53
C GLU A 78 13.81 4.99 -4.71
N ALA A 79 14.22 5.48 -5.89
CA ALA A 79 14.23 6.90 -6.20
C ALA A 79 12.82 7.48 -6.23
N ALA A 80 11.85 6.76 -6.80
CA ALA A 80 10.46 7.19 -6.89
C ALA A 80 9.81 7.32 -5.51
N VAL A 81 9.89 6.27 -4.68
CA VAL A 81 9.31 6.25 -3.32
C VAL A 81 9.96 7.31 -2.45
N GLY A 82 11.29 7.38 -2.41
CA GLY A 82 11.99 8.37 -1.59
C GLY A 82 11.72 9.81 -1.99
N THR A 83 11.55 10.10 -3.29
CA THR A 83 11.24 11.45 -3.77
C THR A 83 9.80 11.84 -3.47
N LEU A 84 8.83 10.96 -3.72
CA LEU A 84 7.44 11.20 -3.38
C LEU A 84 7.26 11.37 -1.86
N ALA A 85 7.90 10.52 -1.05
CA ALA A 85 7.80 10.58 0.40
C ALA A 85 8.33 11.90 0.97
N ARG A 86 9.50 12.37 0.51
CA ARG A 86 10.03 13.70 0.90
C ARG A 86 9.07 14.81 0.49
N ARG A 87 8.51 14.74 -0.73
CA ARG A 87 7.56 15.75 -1.19
C ARG A 87 6.26 15.76 -0.38
N ALA A 88 5.77 14.58 0.01
CA ALA A 88 4.62 14.43 0.89
C ALA A 88 4.89 15.12 2.24
N MET A 89 6.08 14.91 2.82
CA MET A 89 6.47 15.54 4.08
C MET A 89 6.54 17.08 3.97
N GLU A 90 7.13 17.61 2.89
CA GLU A 90 7.19 19.05 2.61
C GLU A 90 5.79 19.70 2.52
N LEU A 91 4.79 18.93 2.09
CA LEU A 91 3.38 19.35 1.98
C LEU A 91 2.55 19.03 3.24
N GLY A 92 3.20 18.55 4.30
CA GLY A 92 2.57 18.32 5.61
C GLY A 92 1.88 16.96 5.77
N VAL A 93 2.03 16.03 4.81
CA VAL A 93 1.55 14.66 4.96
C VAL A 93 2.45 13.96 5.98
N ARG A 94 1.92 13.66 7.18
CA ARG A 94 2.75 13.19 8.30
C ARG A 94 2.82 11.68 8.42
N ARG A 95 1.85 10.95 7.85
CA ARG A 95 1.77 9.49 7.95
C ARG A 95 1.78 8.82 6.58
N THR A 96 2.74 7.95 6.34
CA THR A 96 2.89 7.26 5.06
C THR A 96 2.87 5.75 5.25
N VAL A 97 2.08 5.06 4.44
CA VAL A 97 1.99 3.60 4.44
C VAL A 97 2.42 3.09 3.08
N LEU A 98 3.54 2.36 3.02
CA LEU A 98 4.03 1.75 1.77
C LEU A 98 3.59 0.29 1.70
N LEU A 99 2.96 -0.07 0.58
CA LEU A 99 2.78 -1.46 0.22
C LEU A 99 4.12 -2.02 -0.29
N SER A 100 4.67 -3.01 0.41
CA SER A 100 5.89 -3.72 0.05
C SER A 100 5.65 -5.24 0.01
N ALA A 101 6.69 -6.01 -0.28
CA ALA A 101 6.64 -7.45 -0.44
C ALA A 101 7.42 -8.19 0.67
N ARG A 102 6.84 -9.26 1.20
CA ARG A 102 7.50 -10.12 2.19
C ARG A 102 8.59 -10.97 1.53
N GLY A 103 9.80 -10.96 2.09
CA GLY A 103 10.90 -11.83 1.67
C GLY A 103 11.58 -11.40 0.36
N GLU A 104 11.27 -10.21 -0.15
CA GLU A 104 11.87 -9.67 -1.36
C GLU A 104 12.98 -8.66 -1.01
N ASP A 105 14.24 -9.10 -1.07
CA ASP A 105 15.37 -8.23 -0.72
C ASP A 105 15.51 -7.02 -1.65
N GLN A 106 15.03 -7.14 -2.89
CA GLN A 106 15.05 -6.05 -3.88
C GLN A 106 14.13 -4.89 -3.50
N ALA A 107 13.13 -5.12 -2.65
CA ALA A 107 12.22 -4.08 -2.17
C ALA A 107 12.85 -3.19 -1.08
N ARG A 108 13.87 -3.68 -0.37
CA ARG A 108 14.46 -2.99 0.80
C ARG A 108 14.94 -1.57 0.50
N PRO A 109 15.60 -1.26 -0.63
CA PRO A 109 16.03 0.10 -0.93
C PRO A 109 14.85 1.10 -0.95
N ALA A 110 13.69 0.71 -1.50
CA ALA A 110 12.49 1.56 -1.49
C ALA A 110 11.90 1.75 -0.08
N GLU A 111 11.92 0.71 0.75
CA GLU A 111 11.50 0.80 2.15
C GLU A 111 12.42 1.71 2.96
N GLU A 112 13.74 1.60 2.76
CA GLU A 112 14.75 2.44 3.40
C GLU A 112 14.65 3.88 2.92
N ALA A 113 14.37 4.12 1.64
CA ALA A 113 14.16 5.44 1.07
C ALA A 113 12.91 6.13 1.65
N LEU A 114 11.82 5.38 1.89
CA LEU A 114 10.66 5.87 2.64
C LEU A 114 11.06 6.25 4.06
N ALA A 115 11.77 5.36 4.76
CA ALA A 115 12.17 5.59 6.15
C ALA A 115 13.08 6.81 6.30
N ALA A 116 14.01 7.00 5.34
CA ALA A 116 14.95 8.12 5.30
C ALA A 116 14.25 9.46 5.00
N ALA A 117 13.07 9.46 4.38
CA ALA A 117 12.28 10.66 4.17
C ALA A 117 11.69 11.24 5.47
N GLY A 118 11.63 10.42 6.54
CA GLY A 118 11.12 10.82 7.86
C GLY A 118 9.60 10.69 7.99
N GLY A 119 9.04 11.31 9.04
CA GLY A 119 7.61 11.22 9.37
C GLY A 119 7.21 9.91 10.04
N ASP A 120 5.90 9.73 10.24
CA ASP A 120 5.30 8.50 10.77
C ASP A 120 5.12 7.48 9.63
N TRP A 121 6.22 6.90 9.17
CA TRP A 121 6.16 5.90 8.11
C TRP A 121 5.83 4.51 8.66
N THR A 122 5.16 3.70 7.85
CA THR A 122 4.93 2.27 8.07
C THR A 122 5.09 1.51 6.76
N VAL A 123 5.81 0.40 6.78
CA VAL A 123 5.94 -0.51 5.63
C VAL A 123 5.09 -1.75 5.88
N LEU A 124 4.23 -2.10 4.93
CA LEU A 124 3.45 -3.35 4.96
C LEU A 124 4.08 -4.34 3.99
N ARG A 125 4.92 -5.25 4.51
CA ARG A 125 5.53 -6.35 3.74
C ARG A 125 4.54 -7.48 3.59
N CYS A 126 3.87 -7.54 2.46
CA CYS A 126 2.76 -8.45 2.28
C CYS A 126 3.19 -9.78 1.66
N ALA A 127 2.60 -10.87 2.12
CA ALA A 127 2.62 -12.16 1.45
C ALA A 127 1.84 -12.13 0.13
N TRP A 128 1.92 -13.22 -0.63
CA TRP A 128 1.24 -13.33 -1.91
C TRP A 128 -0.27 -13.18 -1.79
N PHE A 129 -0.89 -12.43 -2.70
CA PHE A 129 -2.32 -12.14 -2.62
C PHE A 129 -3.15 -13.31 -3.15
N HIS A 130 -4.22 -13.67 -2.46
CA HIS A 130 -5.27 -14.53 -3.03
C HIS A 130 -5.80 -13.95 -4.35
N GLN A 131 -5.90 -12.62 -4.45
CA GLN A 131 -6.37 -11.92 -5.64
C GLN A 131 -5.43 -12.03 -6.84
N ASN A 132 -4.23 -12.61 -6.71
CA ASN A 132 -3.42 -12.96 -7.88
C ASN A 132 -4.09 -14.02 -8.76
N PHE A 133 -4.94 -14.88 -8.18
CA PHE A 133 -5.70 -15.93 -8.88
C PHE A 133 -7.05 -15.45 -9.43
N SER A 134 -7.70 -14.46 -8.83
CA SER A 134 -9.03 -14.00 -9.25
C SER A 134 -9.01 -12.74 -10.11
N GLU A 135 -8.05 -11.85 -9.87
CA GLU A 135 -7.98 -10.49 -10.42
C GLU A 135 -6.60 -10.16 -10.99
N GLY A 136 -5.65 -11.09 -10.86
CA GLY A 136 -4.24 -10.86 -11.13
C GLY A 136 -3.66 -11.71 -12.24
N PRO A 137 -2.32 -11.83 -12.28
CA PRO A 137 -1.61 -12.41 -13.41
C PRO A 137 -1.92 -13.90 -13.64
N LEU A 138 -2.45 -14.61 -12.63
CA LEU A 138 -2.76 -16.04 -12.73
C LEU A 138 -4.22 -16.32 -13.09
N ARG A 139 -5.07 -15.29 -13.20
CA ARG A 139 -6.51 -15.46 -13.45
C ARG A 139 -6.82 -16.33 -14.67
N GLU A 140 -6.11 -16.10 -15.77
CA GLU A 140 -6.32 -16.87 -17.00
C GLU A 140 -5.90 -18.33 -16.83
N GLN A 141 -4.82 -18.58 -16.09
CA GLN A 141 -4.29 -19.93 -15.85
C GLN A 141 -5.22 -20.75 -14.95
N VAL A 142 -5.89 -20.13 -13.98
CA VAL A 142 -6.86 -20.79 -13.10
C VAL A 142 -8.07 -21.34 -13.87
N SER A 143 -8.38 -20.77 -15.04
CA SER A 143 -9.46 -21.27 -15.89
C SER A 143 -9.05 -22.45 -16.79
N GLY A 144 -7.75 -22.76 -16.83
CA GLY A 144 -7.20 -23.88 -17.58
C GLY A 144 -7.28 -25.21 -16.81
N PRO A 145 -6.86 -26.32 -17.44
CA PRO A 145 -6.86 -27.64 -16.80
C PRO A 145 -5.82 -27.77 -15.68
N GLU A 146 -4.75 -26.97 -15.73
CA GLU A 146 -3.64 -26.99 -14.79
C GLU A 146 -3.09 -25.57 -14.57
N LEU A 147 -2.64 -25.28 -13.34
CA LEU A 147 -1.89 -24.08 -12.99
C LEU A 147 -0.47 -24.51 -12.62
N VAL A 148 0.51 -24.01 -13.38
CA VAL A 148 1.93 -24.27 -13.11
C VAL A 148 2.51 -23.10 -12.36
N PHE A 149 2.87 -23.32 -11.10
CA PHE A 149 3.55 -22.34 -10.28
C PHE A 149 5.02 -22.74 -10.12
N ALA A 150 5.94 -21.82 -10.45
CA ALA A 150 7.38 -22.06 -10.34
C ALA A 150 7.84 -21.94 -8.87
N ALA A 151 7.45 -22.91 -8.05
CA ALA A 151 7.89 -23.05 -6.68
C ALA A 151 8.39 -24.47 -6.38
N PRO A 152 9.34 -24.62 -5.45
CA PRO A 152 9.62 -25.93 -4.87
C PRO A 152 8.36 -26.56 -4.28
N PRO A 153 8.12 -27.89 -4.45
CA PRO A 153 6.93 -28.56 -3.91
C PRO A 153 6.74 -28.37 -2.39
N GLU A 154 7.83 -28.25 -1.65
CA GLU A 154 7.85 -28.04 -0.21
C GLU A 154 7.56 -26.59 0.22
N LEU A 155 7.52 -25.64 -0.72
CA LEU A 155 7.23 -24.24 -0.41
C LEU A 155 5.83 -24.15 0.18
N ARG A 156 5.71 -23.43 1.30
CA ARG A 156 4.43 -23.09 1.89
C ARG A 156 4.24 -21.59 1.84
N GLU A 157 3.12 -21.14 1.32
CA GLU A 157 2.84 -19.71 1.19
C GLU A 157 1.60 -19.31 2.00
N PRO A 158 1.72 -18.31 2.91
CA PRO A 158 0.59 -17.84 3.69
C PRO A 158 -0.14 -16.72 2.95
N PHE A 159 -0.92 -17.12 1.94
CA PHE A 159 -1.62 -16.18 1.07
C PHE A 159 -2.46 -15.17 1.85
N LEU A 160 -2.34 -13.90 1.47
CA LEU A 160 -2.99 -12.78 2.12
C LEU A 160 -4.21 -12.32 1.31
N ASP A 161 -5.31 -11.99 1.98
CA ASP A 161 -6.42 -11.30 1.33
C ASP A 161 -6.11 -9.81 1.25
N VAL A 162 -6.30 -9.19 0.08
CA VAL A 162 -6.10 -7.74 -0.09
C VAL A 162 -7.02 -6.90 0.81
N ARG A 163 -8.14 -7.44 1.28
CA ARG A 163 -9.00 -6.77 2.27
C ARG A 163 -8.29 -6.58 3.60
N ASP A 164 -7.47 -7.54 4.03
CA ASP A 164 -6.70 -7.43 5.27
C ASP A 164 -5.62 -6.33 5.16
N ILE A 165 -5.04 -6.16 3.96
CA ILE A 165 -4.13 -5.03 3.67
C ILE A 165 -4.86 -3.69 3.84
N ALA A 166 -6.09 -3.61 3.35
CA ALA A 166 -6.91 -2.41 3.48
C ALA A 166 -7.22 -2.10 4.94
N ASP A 167 -7.64 -3.10 5.72
CA ASP A 167 -7.96 -2.93 7.13
C ASP A 167 -6.74 -2.52 7.96
N VAL A 168 -5.58 -3.15 7.71
CA VAL A 168 -4.32 -2.76 8.37
C VAL A 168 -3.89 -1.36 7.96
N THR A 169 -4.00 -1.01 6.67
CA THR A 169 -3.67 0.35 6.18
C THR A 169 -4.50 1.41 6.88
N VAL A 170 -5.81 1.19 7.03
CA VAL A 170 -6.70 2.12 7.73
C VAL A 170 -6.35 2.19 9.21
N ALA A 171 -6.09 1.05 9.87
CA ALA A 171 -5.68 1.02 11.27
C ALA A 171 -4.37 1.80 11.50
N VAL A 172 -3.44 1.75 10.54
CA VAL A 172 -2.21 2.53 10.59
C VAL A 172 -2.51 4.02 10.41
N LEU A 173 -3.22 4.39 9.34
CA LEU A 173 -3.51 5.79 8.99
C LEU A 173 -4.31 6.50 10.10
N ASP A 174 -5.24 5.81 10.74
CA ASP A 174 -6.14 6.38 11.74
C ASP A 174 -5.59 6.33 13.20
N ALA A 175 -4.43 5.70 13.43
CA ALA A 175 -3.87 5.52 14.77
C ALA A 175 -3.57 6.86 15.48
N PRO A 176 -4.17 7.17 16.64
CA PRO A 176 -4.02 8.48 17.29
C PRO A 176 -2.66 8.68 17.99
N ASP A 177 -1.95 7.60 18.32
CA ASP A 177 -0.76 7.58 19.17
C ASP A 177 0.55 7.29 18.42
N GLY A 178 0.48 7.16 17.09
CA GLY A 178 1.67 6.83 16.29
C GLY A 178 2.23 5.43 16.58
N ARG A 179 1.44 4.49 17.14
CA ARG A 179 1.92 3.14 17.50
C ARG A 179 2.58 2.35 16.36
N TYR A 180 2.31 2.75 15.12
CA TYR A 180 2.83 2.14 13.90
C TYR A 180 3.96 2.94 13.23
N ALA A 181 4.30 4.12 13.75
CA ALA A 181 5.38 4.94 13.22
C ALA A 181 6.73 4.21 13.34
N GLY A 182 7.51 4.23 12.26
CA GLY A 182 8.83 3.58 12.20
C GLY A 182 8.77 2.05 12.17
N ARG A 183 7.64 1.46 11.74
CA ARG A 183 7.42 0.01 11.79
C ARG A 183 7.36 -0.60 10.40
N THR A 184 7.96 -1.78 10.29
CA THR A 184 7.69 -2.74 9.22
C THR A 184 6.80 -3.85 9.78
N LEU A 185 5.70 -4.12 9.09
CA LEU A 185 4.72 -5.13 9.45
C LEU A 185 4.70 -6.19 8.35
N ASP A 186 5.06 -7.42 8.69
CA ASP A 186 4.87 -8.55 7.79
C ASP A 186 3.41 -8.99 7.87
N LEU A 187 2.71 -8.96 6.73
CA LEU A 187 1.30 -9.34 6.62
C LEU A 187 1.17 -10.67 5.88
N THR A 188 0.45 -11.59 6.48
CA THR A 188 0.29 -12.98 6.03
C THR A 188 -1.15 -13.42 6.23
N GLY A 189 -1.62 -14.39 5.45
CA GLY A 189 -2.82 -15.13 5.80
C GLY A 189 -2.64 -15.98 7.05
N PRO A 190 -3.74 -16.51 7.60
CA PRO A 190 -3.72 -17.31 8.83
C PRO A 190 -3.11 -18.70 8.65
N GLU A 191 -3.01 -19.20 7.41
CA GLU A 191 -2.64 -20.58 7.10
C GLU A 191 -1.50 -20.64 6.10
N LEU A 192 -0.58 -21.57 6.32
CA LEU A 192 0.47 -21.93 5.35
C LEU A 192 -0.08 -22.98 4.38
N LEU A 193 -0.34 -22.59 3.13
CA LEU A 193 -0.85 -23.51 2.10
C LEU A 193 0.31 -24.18 1.34
N THR A 194 0.15 -25.46 1.01
CA THR A 194 1.10 -26.26 0.21
C THR A 194 0.69 -26.30 -1.26
N TRP A 195 1.65 -26.61 -2.14
CA TRP A 195 1.43 -26.79 -3.57
C TRP A 195 1.26 -28.29 -3.92
N GLY A 196 0.22 -28.92 -3.36
CA GLY A 196 -0.10 -30.34 -3.58
C GLY A 196 0.65 -31.33 -2.69
#